data_AF-A0A5E6N3N2-F1
#
_entry.id   AF-A0A5E6N3N2-F1
#
_cell.length_a   1.000
_cell.length_b   1.000
_cell.length_c   1.000
_cell.angle_alpha   90.00
_cell.angle_beta   90.00
_cell.angle_gamma   90.00
#
_symmetry.space_group_name_H-M   'P 1'
#
loop_
_entity.id
_entity.type
_entity.pdbx_description
1 polymer ?
#
loop_
_entity_poly.entity_id
_entity_poly.type
_entity_poly.pdbx_seq_one_letter_code
_entity_poly.pdbx_strand_id
1 'polypeptide(L)'
;MFKFGTDATLRNSQQNHLVANGLYIIMNILIISLSSAIERRNFQQIQMEKLKLDFEFLEATSIHDIDEIIYKKHAKDWQRPLKNTEVACYYSHQNAWRKIIQSNEPALILEDDALLSKYTPKLLADLADKKKCELISLENRNRKKIRC
;
A
#
# COMPACT_ATOMS: atom_id res chain seq x y z
N MET A 1 -10.40 4.27 38.40
CA MET A 1 -8.93 4.34 38.59
C MET A 1 -8.33 3.08 37.96
N PHE A 2 -8.05 3.10 36.66
CA PHE A 2 -7.51 1.94 35.95
C PHE A 2 -6.01 2.13 35.78
N LYS A 3 -5.25 1.25 36.43
CA LYS A 3 -3.80 1.15 36.25
C LYS A 3 -3.52 0.47 34.91
N PHE A 4 -2.75 1.13 34.06
CA PHE A 4 -2.04 0.49 32.96
C PHE A 4 -0.85 -0.26 33.55
N GLY A 5 -0.81 -1.58 33.35
CA GLY A 5 0.34 -2.43 33.56
C GLY A 5 0.70 -3.08 32.25
N THR A 6 1.82 -2.67 31.69
CA THR A 6 2.53 -3.30 30.58
C THR A 6 3.12 -4.63 31.06
N ASP A 7 2.81 -5.76 30.41
CA ASP A 7 3.84 -6.52 29.69
C ASP A 7 3.27 -7.67 28.85
N ALA A 8 3.96 -7.89 27.74
CA ALA A 8 4.15 -9.06 26.89
C ALA A 8 3.07 -10.15 26.70
N THR A 9 3.12 -10.70 25.48
CA THR A 9 2.64 -12.02 25.06
C THR A 9 1.13 -12.24 25.07
N LEU A 10 0.54 -12.11 23.87
CA LEU A 10 -0.35 -13.09 23.24
C LEU A 10 -0.79 -12.52 21.87
N ARG A 11 0.11 -12.63 20.88
CA ARG A 11 -0.26 -12.54 19.46
C ARG A 11 -1.04 -13.80 19.13
N ASN A 12 -2.36 -13.74 19.31
CA ASN A 12 -3.26 -14.85 19.02
C ASN A 12 -3.33 -15.09 17.51
N SER A 13 -2.70 -16.18 17.09
CA SER A 13 -3.14 -17.15 16.09
C SER A 13 -4.30 -16.72 15.18
N GLN A 14 -3.99 -16.30 13.95
CA GLN A 14 -4.54 -16.72 12.66
C GLN A 14 -3.84 -15.89 11.55
N GLN A 15 -2.58 -16.23 11.25
CA GLN A 15 -1.91 -15.67 10.06
C GLN A 15 -2.53 -16.31 8.81
N ASN A 16 -2.97 -15.50 7.85
CA ASN A 16 -3.57 -15.99 6.62
C ASN A 16 -2.48 -16.44 5.66
N HIS A 17 -2.36 -17.75 5.52
CA HIS A 17 -1.30 -18.40 4.78
C HIS A 17 -1.67 -18.55 3.29
N LEU A 18 -0.91 -17.93 2.38
CA LEU A 18 -0.96 -18.23 0.95
C LEU A 18 -0.04 -19.41 0.66
N VAL A 19 -0.56 -20.49 0.08
CA VAL A 19 0.21 -21.72 -0.22
C VAL A 19 0.64 -21.70 -1.67
N ALA A 20 1.96 -21.60 -1.90
CA ALA A 20 2.59 -21.89 -3.18
C ALA A 20 3.74 -22.89 -2.95
N ASN A 21 3.71 -24.03 -3.64
CA ASN A 21 4.75 -25.08 -3.56
C ASN A 21 5.11 -25.60 -2.15
N GLY A 22 4.18 -25.51 -1.18
CA GLY A 22 4.42 -25.97 0.20
C GLY A 22 5.26 -25.02 1.06
N LEU A 23 5.61 -23.83 0.56
CA LEU A 23 6.12 -22.72 1.36
C LEU A 23 5.00 -21.70 1.62
N TYR A 24 4.94 -21.21 2.85
CA TYR A 24 4.08 -20.09 3.22
C TYR A 24 4.73 -18.80 2.76
N ILE A 25 4.18 -18.16 1.73
CA ILE A 25 4.66 -16.82 1.33
C ILE A 25 3.71 -15.77 1.87
N ILE A 26 4.24 -14.98 2.80
CA ILE A 26 3.58 -13.81 3.36
C ILE A 26 4.03 -12.62 2.49
N MET A 27 3.10 -12.02 1.77
CA MET A 27 3.34 -10.79 1.01
C MET A 27 2.69 -9.63 1.77
N ASN A 28 3.48 -8.62 2.13
CA ASN A 28 2.97 -7.47 2.86
C ASN A 28 2.01 -6.68 1.95
N ILE A 29 0.88 -6.22 2.49
CA ILE A 29 -0.06 -5.37 1.75
C ILE A 29 -0.14 -4.01 2.45
N LEU A 30 0.23 -2.96 1.71
CA LEU A 30 0.21 -1.59 2.17
C LEU A 30 -0.92 -0.84 1.46
N ILE A 31 -1.88 -0.33 2.22
CA ILE A 31 -2.97 0.48 1.68
C ILE A 31 -2.70 1.94 2.04
N ILE A 32 -2.46 2.77 1.03
CA ILE A 32 -2.24 4.20 1.16
C ILE A 32 -3.59 4.87 1.40
N SER A 33 -3.77 5.49 2.57
CA SER A 33 -4.99 6.21 2.88
C SER A 33 -4.74 7.31 3.91
N LEU A 34 -5.46 8.42 3.80
CA LEU A 34 -5.52 9.41 4.87
C LEU A 34 -6.27 8.83 6.08
N SER A 35 -5.80 9.11 7.29
CA SER A 35 -6.51 8.76 8.54
C SER A 35 -7.92 9.33 8.61
N SER A 36 -8.15 10.48 7.97
CA SER A 36 -9.46 11.12 7.86
C SER A 36 -10.40 10.48 6.83
N ALA A 37 -9.90 9.60 5.94
CA ALA A 37 -10.69 8.96 4.89
C ALA A 37 -11.46 7.73 5.38
N ILE A 38 -12.29 7.91 6.41
CA ILE A 38 -12.96 6.82 7.15
C ILE A 38 -13.75 5.87 6.24
N GLU A 39 -14.56 6.40 5.32
CA GLU A 39 -15.37 5.57 4.41
C GLU A 39 -14.50 4.71 3.48
N ARG A 40 -13.39 5.26 2.96
CA ARG A 40 -12.47 4.53 2.08
C ARG A 40 -11.68 3.48 2.84
N ARG A 41 -11.25 3.78 4.07
CA ARG A 41 -10.62 2.79 4.96
C ARG A 41 -11.57 1.64 5.29
N ASN A 42 -12.83 1.93 5.61
CA ASN A 42 -13.85 0.91 5.85
C ASN A 42 -14.11 0.06 4.59
N PHE A 43 -14.18 0.69 3.42
CA PHE A 43 -14.31 -0.01 2.14
C PHE A 43 -13.17 -1.02 1.93
N GLN A 44 -11.93 -0.60 2.16
CA GLN A 44 -10.76 -1.47 2.04
C GLN A 44 -10.75 -2.58 3.10
N GLN A 45 -11.08 -2.27 4.35
CA GLN A 45 -11.21 -3.27 5.44
C GLN A 45 -12.17 -4.40 5.05
N ILE A 46 -13.40 -4.05 4.65
CA ILE A 46 -14.42 -5.03 4.24
C ILE A 46 -13.91 -5.86 3.05
N GLN A 47 -13.19 -5.25 2.12
CA GLN A 47 -12.65 -5.92 0.95
C GLN A 47 -11.56 -6.93 1.34
N MET A 48 -10.63 -6.54 2.22
CA MET A 48 -9.56 -7.40 2.71
C MET A 48 -10.07 -8.56 3.56
N GLU A 49 -11.05 -8.31 4.43
CA GLU A 49 -11.72 -9.35 5.21
C GLU A 49 -12.37 -10.42 4.31
N LYS A 50 -13.07 -9.99 3.25
CA LYS A 50 -13.67 -10.91 2.27
C LYS A 50 -12.63 -11.75 1.53
N LEU A 51 -11.46 -11.18 1.26
CA LEU A 51 -10.36 -11.84 0.57
C LEU A 51 -9.44 -12.63 1.52
N LYS A 52 -9.64 -12.50 2.83
CA LYS A 52 -8.79 -13.08 3.88
C LYS A 52 -7.33 -12.67 3.71
N LEU A 53 -7.10 -11.39 3.46
CA LEU A 53 -5.77 -10.81 3.27
C LEU A 53 -5.42 -9.93 4.47
N ASP A 54 -4.23 -10.15 5.02
CA ASP A 54 -3.66 -9.29 6.06
C ASP A 54 -3.08 -8.04 5.40
N PHE A 55 -3.28 -6.88 6.02
CA PHE A 55 -2.87 -5.60 5.45
C PHE A 55 -2.54 -4.58 6.54
N GLU A 56 -1.85 -3.52 6.13
CA GLU A 56 -1.56 -2.36 6.96
C GLU A 56 -1.94 -1.08 6.21
N PHE A 57 -2.54 -0.12 6.93
CA PHE A 57 -2.71 1.23 6.39
C PHE A 57 -1.39 2.00 6.50
N LEU A 58 -0.93 2.49 5.36
CA LEU A 58 0.12 3.50 5.29
C LEU A 58 -0.53 4.88 5.24
N GLU A 59 -0.13 5.76 6.16
CA GLU A 59 -0.66 7.13 6.20
C GLU A 59 -0.25 7.88 4.93
N ALA A 60 -1.27 8.32 4.17
CA ALA A 60 -1.06 9.14 2.99
C ALA A 60 -0.58 10.54 3.39
N THR A 61 0.27 11.14 2.57
CA THR A 61 0.64 12.55 2.68
C THR A 61 -0.54 13.41 2.26
N SER A 62 -0.96 14.35 3.11
CA SER A 62 -2.00 15.32 2.80
C SER A 62 -1.44 16.48 1.99
N ILE A 63 -2.31 17.18 1.26
CA ILE A 63 -1.93 18.45 0.62
C ILE A 63 -1.48 19.51 1.62
N HIS A 64 -1.93 19.40 2.88
CA HIS A 64 -1.57 20.32 3.96
C HIS A 64 -0.17 20.06 4.53
N ASP A 65 0.37 18.85 4.30
CA ASP A 65 1.72 18.47 4.73
C ASP A 65 2.79 18.93 3.72
N ILE A 66 2.36 19.37 2.54
CA ILE A 66 3.26 19.87 1.51
C ILE A 66 3.49 21.35 1.78
N ASP A 67 4.62 21.64 2.43
CA ASP A 67 5.08 23.00 2.61
C ASP A 67 5.29 23.67 1.23
N GLU A 68 4.89 24.94 1.13
CA GLU A 68 4.95 25.73 -0.11
C GLU A 68 6.39 25.82 -0.66
N ILE A 69 7.37 25.66 0.25
CA ILE A 69 8.81 25.61 -0.01
C ILE A 69 9.21 24.32 -0.76
N ILE A 70 8.64 23.16 -0.38
CA ILE A 70 8.89 21.87 -1.05
C ILE A 70 8.29 21.90 -2.46
N TYR A 71 7.08 22.45 -2.59
CA TYR A 71 6.44 22.65 -3.89
C TYR A 71 7.29 23.54 -4.80
N LYS A 72 7.75 24.71 -4.32
CA LYS A 72 8.58 25.63 -5.12
C LYS A 72 9.95 25.04 -5.52
N LYS A 73 10.52 24.16 -4.69
CA LYS A 73 11.81 23.51 -4.97
C LYS A 73 11.71 22.47 -6.09
N HIS A 74 10.59 21.75 -6.19
CA HIS A 74 10.41 20.67 -7.17
C HIS A 74 9.45 21.01 -8.32
N ALA A 75 8.69 22.11 -8.26
CA ALA A 75 7.76 22.51 -9.32
C ALA A 75 8.42 22.74 -10.70
N LYS A 76 9.75 22.94 -10.73
CA LYS A 76 10.54 23.13 -11.95
C LYS A 76 11.25 21.85 -12.45
N ASP A 77 11.25 20.78 -11.65
CA ASP A 77 11.94 19.52 -11.99
C ASP A 77 11.08 18.62 -12.89
N TRP A 78 9.79 18.93 -13.02
CA TRP A 78 8.83 18.15 -13.78
C TRP A 78 8.52 18.79 -15.13
N GLN A 79 8.19 17.97 -16.13
CA GLN A 79 7.77 18.42 -17.47
C GLN A 79 6.62 19.45 -17.45
N ARG A 80 5.82 19.45 -16.37
CA ARG A 80 4.87 20.51 -16.04
C ARG A 80 4.76 20.66 -14.52
N PRO A 81 4.30 21.82 -14.01
CA PRO A 81 3.88 21.94 -12.62
C PRO A 81 2.84 20.87 -12.29
N LEU A 82 3.11 20.10 -11.26
CA LEU A 82 2.18 19.12 -10.70
C LEU A 82 1.20 19.83 -9.77
N LYS A 83 -0.04 19.38 -9.67
CA LYS A 83 -0.97 19.87 -8.64
C LYS A 83 -0.51 19.41 -7.26
N ASN A 84 -0.82 20.14 -6.20
CA ASN A 84 -0.51 19.72 -4.82
C ASN A 84 -1.00 18.31 -4.51
N THR A 85 -2.16 17.91 -5.05
CA THR A 85 -2.68 16.54 -4.93
C THR A 85 -1.82 15.49 -5.62
N GLU A 86 -1.22 15.82 -6.78
CA GLU A 86 -0.30 14.92 -7.50
C GLU A 86 1.03 14.77 -6.75
N VAL A 87 1.51 15.86 -6.14
CA VAL A 87 2.71 15.84 -5.28
C VAL A 87 2.45 15.02 -4.01
N ALA A 88 1.28 15.16 -3.39
CA ALA A 88 0.86 14.40 -2.21
C ALA A 88 0.81 12.90 -2.48
N CYS A 89 0.19 12.52 -3.60
CA CYS A 89 0.18 11.13 -4.07
C CYS A 89 1.60 10.59 -4.28
N TYR A 90 2.46 11.35 -4.97
CA TYR A 90 3.86 10.96 -5.17
C TYR A 90 4.62 10.70 -3.85
N TYR A 91 4.51 11.60 -2.87
CA TYR A 91 5.18 11.41 -1.58
C TYR A 91 4.61 10.22 -0.79
N SER A 92 3.31 9.96 -0.91
CA SER A 92 2.68 8.79 -0.29
C SER A 92 3.26 7.48 -0.85
N HIS A 93 3.42 7.40 -2.17
CA HIS A 93 4.06 6.24 -2.82
C HIS A 93 5.55 6.13 -2.49
N GLN A 94 6.25 7.26 -2.45
CA GLN A 94 7.66 7.30 -2.04
C GLN A 94 7.84 6.72 -0.63
N ASN A 95 6.96 7.05 0.31
CA ASN A 95 6.99 6.48 1.65
C ASN A 95 6.74 4.97 1.64
N ALA A 96 5.81 4.49 0.81
CA ALA A 96 5.58 3.06 0.64
C ALA A 96 6.83 2.34 0.11
N TRP A 97 7.48 2.88 -0.93
CA TRP A 97 8.72 2.32 -1.47
C TRP A 97 9.86 2.33 -0.45
N ARG A 98 10.02 3.41 0.32
CA ARG A 98 11.01 3.47 1.39
C ARG A 98 10.80 2.35 2.41
N LYS A 99 9.55 2.07 2.78
CA LYS A 99 9.22 0.98 3.70
C LYS A 99 9.58 -0.39 3.12
N ILE A 100 9.29 -0.63 1.84
CA ILE A 100 9.65 -1.87 1.13
C ILE A 100 11.17 -2.05 1.08
N ILE A 101 11.91 -0.99 0.76
CA ILE A 101 13.38 -1.02 0.75
C ILE A 101 13.94 -1.34 2.14
N GLN A 102 13.32 -0.79 3.19
CA GLN A 102 13.74 -1.04 4.57
C GLN A 102 13.42 -2.47 5.05
N SER A 103 12.28 -3.03 4.67
CA SER A 103 11.92 -4.41 5.03
C SER A 103 12.63 -5.45 4.16
N ASN A 104 13.05 -5.08 2.95
CA ASN A 104 13.62 -5.97 1.94
C ASN A 104 12.71 -7.19 1.64
N GLU A 105 11.40 -6.95 1.69
CA GLU A 105 10.35 -7.95 1.45
C GLU A 105 9.41 -7.45 0.35
N PRO A 106 8.90 -8.33 -0.53
CA PRO A 106 7.95 -7.94 -1.55
C PRO A 106 6.64 -7.46 -0.89
N ALA A 107 6.06 -6.40 -1.45
CA ALA A 107 4.79 -5.88 -0.97
C ALA A 107 3.87 -5.46 -2.12
N LEU A 108 2.57 -5.61 -1.89
CA LEU A 108 1.52 -5.01 -2.70
C LEU A 108 1.18 -3.63 -2.15
N ILE A 109 1.30 -2.59 -2.97
CA ILE A 109 0.85 -1.23 -2.63
C ILE A 109 -0.51 -1.00 -3.30
N LEU A 110 -1.48 -0.54 -2.53
CA LEU A 110 -2.84 -0.21 -2.99
C LEU A 110 -3.22 1.21 -2.59
N GLU A 111 -4.01 1.87 -3.43
CA GLU A 111 -4.72 3.10 -3.08
C GLU A 111 -6.02 2.76 -2.34
N ASP A 112 -6.54 3.70 -1.54
CA ASP A 112 -7.75 3.49 -0.75
C ASP A 112 -9.04 3.37 -1.55
N ASP A 113 -9.01 3.67 -2.85
CA ASP A 113 -10.11 3.46 -3.80
C ASP A 113 -9.94 2.21 -4.70
N ALA A 114 -8.90 1.41 -4.46
CA ALA A 114 -8.64 0.21 -5.26
C ALA A 114 -9.73 -0.85 -5.08
N LEU A 115 -10.22 -1.40 -6.20
CA LEU A 115 -11.14 -2.52 -6.22
C LEU A 115 -10.42 -3.80 -6.65
N LEU A 116 -10.35 -4.77 -5.73
CA LEU A 116 -9.69 -6.05 -5.95
C LEU A 116 -10.66 -7.11 -6.47
N SER A 117 -10.11 -8.00 -7.29
CA SER A 117 -10.80 -9.19 -7.77
C SER A 117 -10.84 -10.27 -6.69
N LYS A 118 -11.86 -11.14 -6.72
CA LYS A 118 -11.88 -12.36 -5.89
C LYS A 118 -10.69 -13.30 -6.16
N TYR A 119 -10.01 -13.13 -7.29
CA TYR A 119 -8.81 -13.89 -7.65
C TYR A 119 -7.50 -13.28 -7.15
N THR A 120 -7.53 -12.11 -6.49
CA THR A 120 -6.33 -11.46 -5.97
C THR A 120 -5.48 -12.37 -5.07
N PRO A 121 -6.03 -13.11 -4.09
CA PRO A 121 -5.21 -14.01 -3.27
C PRO A 121 -4.44 -15.06 -4.08
N LYS A 122 -5.09 -15.64 -5.09
CA LYS A 122 -4.46 -16.60 -6.00
C LYS A 122 -3.35 -15.94 -6.82
N LEU A 123 -3.61 -14.75 -7.37
CA LEU A 123 -2.61 -13.98 -8.11
C LEU A 123 -1.37 -13.70 -7.24
N LEU A 124 -1.57 -13.28 -5.99
CA LEU A 124 -0.46 -13.00 -5.08
C LEU A 124 0.37 -14.25 -4.79
N ALA A 125 -0.28 -15.40 -4.60
CA ALA A 125 0.42 -16.68 -4.45
C ALA A 125 1.22 -17.06 -5.70
N ASP A 126 0.66 -16.86 -6.90
CA ASP A 126 1.36 -17.14 -8.17
C ASP A 126 2.54 -16.18 -8.43
N LEU A 127 2.46 -14.95 -7.90
CA LEU A 127 3.51 -13.93 -8.02
C LEU A 127 4.64 -14.11 -7.00
N ALA A 128 4.30 -14.63 -5.82
CA ALA A 128 5.25 -14.89 -4.74
C ALA A 128 6.41 -15.80 -5.16
N ASP A 129 6.15 -16.75 -6.07
CA ASP A 129 7.16 -17.68 -6.58
C ASP A 129 8.06 -17.10 -7.69
N LYS A 130 7.76 -15.88 -8.19
CA LYS A 130 8.49 -15.28 -9.32
C LYS A 130 9.68 -14.45 -8.83
N LYS A 131 10.85 -15.08 -8.74
CA LYS A 131 12.13 -14.43 -8.33
C LYS A 131 12.75 -13.44 -9.34
N LYS A 132 12.13 -13.20 -10.51
CA LYS A 132 12.73 -12.39 -11.60
C LYS A 132 12.00 -11.08 -11.89
N CYS A 133 11.12 -10.62 -11.01
CA CYS A 133 10.36 -9.39 -11.21
C CYS A 133 10.65 -8.40 -10.10
N GLU A 134 11.11 -7.20 -10.45
CA GLU A 134 11.39 -6.11 -9.51
C GLU A 134 10.14 -5.26 -9.23
N LEU A 135 9.26 -5.11 -10.23
CA LEU A 135 8.02 -4.35 -10.13
C LEU A 135 6.94 -4.95 -11.04
N ILE A 136 5.71 -5.02 -10.52
CA ILE A 136 4.52 -5.43 -11.28
C ILE A 136 3.46 -4.35 -11.10
N SER A 137 3.04 -3.70 -12.20
CA SER A 137 1.93 -2.74 -12.19
C SER A 137 0.61 -3.47 -12.44
N LEU A 138 -0.31 -3.40 -11.48
CA LEU A 138 -1.66 -3.97 -11.56
C LEU A 138 -2.68 -2.84 -11.64
N GLU A 139 -2.93 -2.36 -12.86
CA GLU A 139 -3.88 -1.28 -13.12
C GLU A 139 -4.79 -1.63 -14.30
N ASN A 140 -6.08 -1.39 -14.14
CA ASN A 140 -7.04 -1.58 -15.21
C ASN A 140 -7.05 -0.34 -16.13
N ARG A 141 -6.18 -0.34 -17.14
CA ARG A 141 -6.04 0.78 -18.08
C ARG A 141 -7.12 0.75 -19.17
N ASN A 142 -8.24 1.44 -18.95
CA ASN A 142 -9.17 1.78 -20.04
C ASN A 142 -8.70 2.98 -20.90
N ARG A 143 -7.52 3.56 -20.65
CA ARG A 143 -6.87 4.54 -21.56
C ARG A 143 -5.36 4.33 -21.66
N LYS A 144 -4.84 4.41 -22.90
CA LYS A 144 -3.41 4.54 -23.20
C LYS A 144 -2.89 5.89 -22.67
N LYS A 145 -1.95 5.86 -21.73
CA LYS A 145 -0.95 6.93 -21.59
C LYS A 145 0.43 6.32 -21.36
N ILE A 146 1.39 6.87 -22.09
CA ILE A 146 2.83 6.63 -21.98
C ILE A 146 3.30 7.34 -20.72
N ARG A 147 4.10 6.68 -19.88
CA ARG A 147 5.13 7.33 -19.06
C ARG A 147 6.32 6.40 -18.86
N CYS A 148 7.45 7.08 -18.70
CA CYS A 148 8.84 6.63 -18.65
C CYS A 148 9.11 5.57 -17.59
#